data_AF-A0AAN6KI63-F1
#
_entry.id   AF-A0AAN6KI63-F1
#
_cell.length_a   1.000
_cell.length_b   1.000
_cell.length_c   1.000
_cell.angle_alpha   90.00
_cell.angle_beta   90.00
_cell.angle_gamma   90.00
#
_symmetry.space_group_name_H-M   'P 1'
#
loop_
_entity.id
_entity.type
_entity.pdbx_description
1 polymer ?
#
loop_
_entity_poly.entity_id
_entity_poly.type
_entity_poly.pdbx_seq_one_letter_code
_entity_poly.pdbx_strand_id
1 'polypeptide(L)'
;MSFSTLVSDLTYRDSLRPSPPNTASTTGPTDTRSQISRARSYASTAATSVSISGEVSSQLHGGYSHPLARAWQAERQLTKSMLIYPLFITDNPDESTLIPSLPGQRRMGTNKLVAFLTPLIAKGLKSVILFGVPLAPSAKDPLGTAADDPQGPVIAGIRLLRRAFPNLFIIADVCLCEYTSHGHCGILHDDGSLNNSLSVDRISDVAMAYAEAGAHCVAPSDMNDGRIRAIKLKLIEAGIAHRIVLMSYSAKFSGCLYGPFRDAAGSCPSFGDRRCYQLPPGGRGLARRAIQRDIGEGADIIMVKPATQYLDIISDAKEIGKDLPVAAYHVSGEYAMIHAAAKAGVFDLKAMAFEATEGILRAGASIVVSYFTPEFLDWLET
;
A
#
# COMPACT_ATOMS: atom_id res chain seq x y z
N MET A 1 -9.80 -10.06 -17.20
CA MET A 1 -10.66 -11.00 -16.44
C MET A 1 -10.69 -10.54 -14.99
N SER A 2 -11.87 -10.29 -14.44
CA SER A 2 -12.04 -9.75 -13.08
C SER A 2 -11.64 -10.80 -12.03
N PHE A 3 -11.02 -10.35 -10.93
CA PHE A 3 -10.74 -11.20 -9.76
C PHE A 3 -12.00 -11.89 -9.23
N SER A 4 -13.17 -11.29 -9.49
CA SER A 4 -14.47 -11.82 -9.09
C SER A 4 -14.83 -13.17 -9.73
N THR A 5 -14.30 -13.48 -10.93
CA THR A 5 -14.62 -14.74 -11.63
C THR A 5 -13.81 -15.93 -11.10
N LEU A 6 -12.62 -15.69 -10.55
CA LEU A 6 -11.74 -16.73 -10.02
C LEU A 6 -12.22 -17.32 -8.69
N VAL A 7 -12.94 -16.55 -7.89
CA VAL A 7 -13.45 -16.99 -6.58
C VAL A 7 -14.71 -17.86 -6.73
N SER A 8 -15.49 -17.66 -7.79
CA SER A 8 -16.69 -18.45 -8.09
C SER A 8 -16.39 -19.84 -8.66
N ASP A 9 -15.27 -20.03 -9.36
CA ASP A 9 -14.93 -21.32 -9.99
C ASP A 9 -14.42 -22.38 -9.02
N LEU A 10 -13.91 -22.00 -7.84
CA LEU A 10 -13.50 -22.94 -6.80
C LEU A 10 -14.68 -23.57 -6.05
N THR A 11 -15.85 -22.91 -6.04
CA THR A 11 -17.04 -23.40 -5.34
C THR A 11 -17.87 -24.43 -6.12
N TYR A 12 -17.65 -24.58 -7.43
CA TYR A 12 -18.52 -25.41 -8.29
C TYR A 12 -18.02 -26.85 -8.53
N ARG A 13 -16.84 -27.21 -8.04
CA ARG A 13 -16.25 -28.56 -8.24
C ARG A 13 -16.61 -29.59 -7.17
N ASP A 14 -17.16 -29.18 -6.03
CA ASP A 14 -17.48 -30.08 -4.91
C ASP A 14 -18.93 -30.57 -4.86
N SER A 15 -19.82 -30.06 -5.71
CA SER A 15 -21.27 -30.36 -5.63
C SER A 15 -21.77 -31.46 -6.58
N LEU A 16 -20.88 -32.27 -7.20
CA LEU A 16 -21.29 -33.35 -8.10
C LEU A 16 -20.53 -34.66 -7.81
N ARG A 17 -20.97 -35.41 -6.79
CA ARG A 17 -20.78 -36.87 -6.72
C ARG A 17 -22.09 -37.54 -6.26
N PRO A 18 -22.63 -38.53 -7.01
CA PRO A 18 -23.85 -39.23 -6.61
C PRO A 18 -23.58 -40.36 -5.60
N SER A 19 -24.50 -40.53 -4.65
CA SER A 19 -24.54 -41.61 -3.66
C SER A 19 -24.92 -42.96 -4.30
N PRO A 20 -24.35 -44.11 -3.88
CA PRO A 20 -24.79 -45.42 -4.37
C PRO A 20 -25.92 -46.02 -3.50
N PRO A 21 -26.72 -46.96 -4.03
CA PRO A 21 -27.93 -47.45 -3.38
C PRO A 21 -27.71 -48.65 -2.45
N ASN A 22 -28.63 -48.79 -1.49
CA ASN A 22 -28.80 -49.93 -0.59
C ASN A 22 -29.27 -51.19 -1.33
N THR A 23 -28.60 -52.32 -1.13
CA THR A 23 -29.18 -53.66 -1.26
C THR A 23 -28.54 -54.62 -0.25
N ALA A 24 -29.38 -55.30 0.53
CA ALA A 24 -29.00 -56.36 1.45
C ALA A 24 -29.07 -57.73 0.77
N SER A 25 -28.07 -58.59 0.97
CA SER A 25 -28.24 -60.05 0.99
C SER A 25 -27.02 -60.75 1.60
N THR A 26 -27.33 -61.73 2.45
CA THR A 26 -26.52 -62.64 3.28
C THR A 26 -25.58 -63.59 2.55
N THR A 27 -24.37 -63.82 3.12
CA THR A 27 -23.70 -65.13 3.36
C THR A 27 -22.39 -64.93 4.14
N GLY A 28 -22.11 -65.77 5.15
CA GLY A 28 -20.89 -65.74 5.99
C GLY A 28 -19.75 -66.61 5.44
N PRO A 29 -18.81 -67.08 6.29
CA PRO A 29 -17.76 -66.31 6.96
C PRO A 29 -16.36 -66.79 6.53
N THR A 30 -15.38 -65.90 6.37
CA THR A 30 -13.96 -66.29 6.37
C THR A 30 -13.06 -65.20 6.93
N ASP A 31 -12.25 -65.65 7.88
CA ASP A 31 -11.12 -64.98 8.53
C ASP A 31 -10.18 -64.29 7.55
N THR A 32 -9.80 -63.04 7.84
CA THR A 32 -8.42 -62.54 7.63
C THR A 32 -8.27 -61.21 8.38
N ARG A 33 -7.68 -61.27 9.58
CA ARG A 33 -7.21 -60.09 10.32
C ARG A 33 -6.10 -59.40 9.52
N SER A 34 -6.41 -58.26 8.90
CA SER A 34 -5.39 -57.35 8.37
C SER A 34 -4.87 -56.44 9.49
N GLN A 35 -3.55 -56.37 9.56
CA GLN A 35 -2.79 -55.77 10.65
C GLN A 35 -2.95 -54.25 10.70
N ILE A 36 -3.27 -53.73 11.89
CA ILE A 36 -3.13 -52.31 12.22
C ILE A 36 -1.64 -51.98 12.19
N SER A 37 -1.21 -51.26 11.15
CA SER A 37 0.11 -50.64 11.07
C SER A 37 0.27 -49.62 12.21
N ARG A 38 0.96 -50.01 13.28
CA ARG A 38 1.48 -49.06 14.28
C ARG A 38 2.55 -48.22 13.59
N ALA A 39 2.26 -46.95 13.34
CA ALA A 39 3.25 -45.95 13.02
C ALA A 39 4.33 -45.96 14.12
N ARG A 40 5.53 -46.47 13.78
CA ARG A 40 6.70 -46.40 14.66
C ARG A 40 7.14 -44.94 14.72
N SER A 41 7.05 -44.32 15.90
CA SER A 41 7.80 -43.10 16.18
C SER A 41 9.28 -43.47 16.12
N TYR A 42 10.01 -42.93 15.15
CA TYR A 42 11.46 -42.99 15.16
C TYR A 42 11.97 -42.02 16.23
N ALA A 43 12.02 -42.49 17.49
CA ALA A 43 12.86 -41.87 18.50
C ALA A 43 14.31 -42.20 18.14
N SER A 44 14.94 -41.32 17.36
CA SER A 44 16.37 -41.36 17.14
C SER A 44 17.07 -40.90 18.43
N THR A 45 17.45 -41.86 19.27
CA THR A 45 18.38 -41.64 20.38
C THR A 45 19.60 -42.55 20.20
N ALA A 46 20.31 -42.37 19.09
CA ALA A 46 21.73 -42.66 19.08
C ALA A 46 22.42 -41.35 19.50
N ALA A 47 22.88 -41.30 20.75
CA ALA A 47 23.65 -40.19 21.28
C ALA A 47 24.93 -40.05 20.43
N THR A 48 24.91 -39.11 19.49
CA THR A 48 26.13 -38.59 18.90
C THR A 48 26.84 -37.84 20.01
N SER A 49 28.01 -38.34 20.42
CA SER A 49 28.86 -37.80 21.48
C SER A 49 29.53 -36.47 21.13
N VAL A 50 28.86 -35.64 20.33
CA VAL A 50 29.22 -34.23 20.22
C VAL A 50 28.68 -33.59 21.49
N SER A 51 29.57 -33.23 22.40
CA SER A 51 29.22 -32.39 23.55
C SER A 51 28.69 -31.07 23.01
N ILE A 52 27.37 -30.97 22.80
CA ILE A 52 26.67 -29.70 22.58
C ILE A 52 26.56 -28.97 23.93
N SER A 53 27.64 -28.97 24.72
CA SER A 53 27.89 -27.95 25.73
C SER A 53 28.17 -26.66 24.97
N GLY A 54 27.11 -26.07 24.44
CA GLY A 54 27.14 -25.10 23.35
C GLY A 54 28.02 -23.91 23.69
N GLU A 55 28.91 -23.59 22.77
CA GLU A 55 29.73 -22.37 22.86
C GLU A 55 28.85 -21.16 23.21
N VAL A 56 29.37 -20.26 24.05
CA VAL A 56 28.65 -19.06 24.49
C VAL A 56 28.13 -18.25 23.28
N SER A 57 28.87 -18.25 22.18
CA SER A 57 28.51 -17.65 20.88
C SER A 57 27.19 -18.14 20.29
N SER A 58 26.77 -19.37 20.62
CA SER A 58 25.56 -20.01 20.09
C SER A 58 24.30 -19.75 20.94
N GLN A 59 24.44 -19.12 22.11
CA GLN A 59 23.36 -18.97 23.09
C GLN A 59 22.55 -17.68 22.89
N LEU A 60 21.58 -17.69 21.96
CA LEU A 60 20.75 -16.51 21.64
C LEU A 60 19.41 -16.45 22.39
N HIS A 61 18.91 -17.60 22.90
CA HIS A 61 17.57 -17.72 23.50
C HIS A 61 17.32 -16.74 24.66
N GLY A 62 18.38 -16.34 25.38
CA GLY A 62 18.29 -15.34 26.44
C GLY A 62 17.73 -13.99 25.98
N GLY A 63 18.01 -13.58 24.73
CA GLY A 63 17.60 -12.28 24.20
C GLY A 63 16.11 -12.17 23.84
N TYR A 64 15.36 -13.27 23.79
CA TYR A 64 13.96 -13.29 23.34
C TYR A 64 13.03 -14.23 24.13
N SER A 65 13.47 -14.70 25.30
CA SER A 65 12.73 -15.62 26.17
C SER A 65 11.48 -15.00 26.82
N HIS A 66 11.50 -13.69 27.09
CA HIS A 66 10.40 -12.95 27.72
C HIS A 66 9.66 -12.05 26.69
N PRO A 67 8.33 -11.83 26.81
CA PRO A 67 7.60 -10.91 25.92
C PRO A 67 8.25 -9.53 25.74
N LEU A 68 8.66 -8.90 26.85
CA LEU A 68 9.37 -7.61 26.80
C LEU A 68 10.74 -7.72 26.11
N ALA A 69 11.47 -8.81 26.32
CA ALA A 69 12.76 -9.01 25.68
C ALA A 69 12.63 -9.12 24.15
N ARG A 70 11.55 -9.78 23.66
CA ARG A 70 11.22 -9.78 22.22
C ARG A 70 10.94 -8.39 21.68
N ALA A 71 10.17 -7.58 22.42
CA ALA A 71 9.85 -6.21 22.01
C ALA A 71 11.09 -5.29 21.95
N TRP A 72 12.09 -5.53 22.80
CA TRP A 72 13.37 -4.79 22.78
C TRP A 72 14.27 -5.13 21.58
N GLN A 73 14.07 -6.25 20.91
CA GLN A 73 14.84 -6.59 19.70
C GLN A 73 14.44 -5.75 18.49
N ALA A 74 13.27 -5.11 18.52
CA ALA A 74 12.84 -4.22 17.44
C ALA A 74 13.55 -2.87 17.56
N GLU A 75 14.27 -2.45 16.50
CA GLU A 75 14.85 -1.11 16.41
C GLU A 75 13.79 0.01 16.43
N ARG A 76 12.56 -0.32 16.02
CA ARG A 76 11.41 0.58 16.02
C ARG A 76 10.13 -0.20 16.30
N GLN A 77 9.30 0.34 17.19
CA GLN A 77 7.95 -0.17 17.46
C GLN A 77 6.91 0.64 16.69
N LEU A 78 5.85 -0.03 16.25
CA LEU A 78 4.75 0.61 15.54
C LEU A 78 3.97 1.54 16.47
N THR A 79 3.71 2.76 16.01
CA THR A 79 2.89 3.75 16.74
C THR A 79 1.85 4.37 15.81
N LYS A 80 0.76 4.89 16.39
CA LYS A 80 -0.35 5.49 15.63
C LYS A 80 0.09 6.65 14.72
N SER A 81 1.08 7.43 15.12
CA SER A 81 1.59 8.58 14.34
C SER A 81 2.38 8.18 13.09
N MET A 82 2.80 6.91 12.98
CA MET A 82 3.48 6.41 11.77
C MET A 82 2.50 6.11 10.63
N LEU A 83 1.21 6.04 10.91
CA LEU A 83 0.18 5.61 9.97
C LEU A 83 -0.35 6.78 9.14
N ILE A 84 -0.45 6.56 7.84
CA ILE A 84 -1.12 7.44 6.89
C ILE A 84 -2.29 6.67 6.27
N TYR A 85 -3.50 7.22 6.39
CA TYR A 85 -4.69 6.58 5.85
C TYR A 85 -5.05 7.10 4.44
N PRO A 86 -5.14 6.25 3.40
CA PRO A 86 -5.60 6.62 2.08
C PRO A 86 -7.10 6.96 2.03
N LEU A 87 -7.46 8.03 1.33
CA LEU A 87 -8.85 8.44 1.10
C LEU A 87 -9.12 8.64 -0.40
N PHE A 88 -10.22 8.08 -0.90
CA PHE A 88 -10.69 8.25 -2.28
C PHE A 88 -11.86 9.24 -2.32
N ILE A 89 -11.62 10.42 -2.88
CA ILE A 89 -12.57 11.54 -2.85
C ILE A 89 -13.20 11.74 -4.23
N THR A 90 -14.53 11.79 -4.32
CA THR A 90 -15.24 11.99 -5.59
C THR A 90 -15.79 13.40 -5.76
N ASP A 91 -16.19 13.69 -6.99
CA ASP A 91 -16.88 14.91 -7.40
C ASP A 91 -18.38 14.90 -7.06
N ASN A 92 -18.95 13.76 -6.65
CA ASN A 92 -20.29 13.70 -6.07
C ASN A 92 -20.21 13.90 -4.55
N PRO A 93 -20.63 15.07 -4.00
CA PRO A 93 -20.41 15.41 -2.59
C PRO A 93 -21.05 14.44 -1.59
N ASP A 94 -22.12 13.75 -1.99
CA ASP A 94 -22.89 12.86 -1.11
C ASP A 94 -22.57 11.37 -1.30
N GLU A 95 -21.64 11.02 -2.20
CA GLU A 95 -21.28 9.63 -2.45
C GLU A 95 -20.66 8.95 -1.23
N SER A 96 -20.96 7.66 -1.06
CA SER A 96 -20.32 6.78 -0.09
C SER A 96 -20.42 5.32 -0.57
N THR A 97 -19.65 4.99 -1.60
CA THR A 97 -19.68 3.70 -2.29
C THR A 97 -18.57 2.79 -1.78
N LEU A 98 -18.89 1.54 -1.39
CA LEU A 98 -17.86 0.54 -1.08
C LEU A 98 -17.09 0.15 -2.35
N ILE A 99 -15.78 -0.09 -2.22
CA ILE A 99 -14.95 -0.58 -3.31
C ILE A 99 -14.82 -2.10 -3.16
N PRO A 100 -15.48 -2.93 -3.98
CA PRO A 100 -15.57 -4.37 -3.74
C PRO A 100 -14.22 -5.09 -3.71
N SER A 101 -13.28 -4.67 -4.55
CA SER A 101 -11.93 -5.25 -4.61
C SER A 101 -11.01 -4.80 -3.48
N LEU A 102 -11.41 -3.79 -2.69
CA LEU A 102 -10.63 -3.21 -1.61
C LEU A 102 -11.45 -3.24 -0.30
N PRO A 103 -11.44 -4.38 0.43
CA PRO A 103 -12.34 -4.64 1.55
C PRO A 103 -12.42 -3.50 2.57
N GLY A 104 -13.64 -3.09 2.93
CA GLY A 104 -13.88 -2.03 3.93
C GLY A 104 -13.63 -0.60 3.46
N GLN A 105 -12.96 -0.40 2.32
CA GLN A 105 -12.65 0.93 1.81
C GLN A 105 -13.80 1.49 0.96
N ARG A 106 -13.91 2.82 0.95
CA ARG A 106 -15.00 3.55 0.27
C ARG A 106 -14.45 4.65 -0.62
N ARG A 107 -15.19 4.90 -1.69
CA ARG A 107 -15.14 6.14 -2.44
C ARG A 107 -16.17 7.10 -1.83
N MET A 108 -15.77 8.32 -1.49
CA MET A 108 -16.60 9.22 -0.70
C MET A 108 -16.59 10.64 -1.24
N GLY A 109 -17.74 11.29 -1.19
CA GLY A 109 -17.87 12.70 -1.44
C GLY A 109 -17.45 13.55 -0.23
N THR A 110 -17.21 14.83 -0.48
CA THR A 110 -16.76 15.79 0.54
C THR A 110 -17.73 15.93 1.72
N ASN A 111 -19.05 15.82 1.53
CA ASN A 111 -20.04 15.90 2.61
C ASN A 111 -19.94 14.73 3.61
N LYS A 112 -19.30 13.62 3.24
CA LYS A 112 -19.15 12.43 4.08
C LYS A 112 -17.83 12.40 4.85
N LEU A 113 -16.80 13.13 4.38
CA LEU A 113 -15.43 13.04 4.91
C LEU A 113 -15.31 13.38 6.40
N VAL A 114 -15.94 14.48 6.84
CA VAL A 114 -15.81 14.93 8.24
C VAL A 114 -16.42 13.92 9.20
N ALA A 115 -17.65 13.47 8.93
CA ALA A 115 -18.31 12.47 9.77
C ALA A 115 -17.53 11.14 9.79
N PHE A 116 -16.98 10.73 8.65
CA PHE A 116 -16.18 9.50 8.53
C PHE A 116 -14.86 9.56 9.31
N LEU A 117 -14.13 10.68 9.24
CA LEU A 117 -12.82 10.82 9.87
C LEU A 117 -12.89 11.16 11.36
N THR A 118 -13.96 11.80 11.83
CA THR A 118 -14.14 12.18 13.25
C THR A 118 -13.82 11.03 14.23
N PRO A 119 -14.40 9.82 14.11
CA PRO A 119 -14.06 8.72 15.01
C PRO A 119 -12.62 8.23 14.87
N LEU A 120 -12.02 8.27 13.67
CA LEU A 120 -10.63 7.85 13.47
C LEU A 120 -9.65 8.83 14.10
N ILE A 121 -9.93 10.13 14.02
CA ILE A 121 -9.14 11.19 14.66
C ILE A 121 -9.22 11.06 16.18
N ALA A 122 -10.41 10.78 16.73
CA ALA A 122 -10.57 10.50 18.16
C ALA A 122 -9.74 9.29 18.62
N LYS A 123 -9.57 8.28 17.77
CA LYS A 123 -8.72 7.11 18.02
C LYS A 123 -7.21 7.35 17.83
N GLY A 124 -6.84 8.53 17.33
CA GLY A 124 -5.44 8.96 17.18
C GLY A 124 -4.92 9.08 15.75
N LEU A 125 -5.76 9.04 14.72
CA LEU A 125 -5.35 9.29 13.33
C LEU A 125 -4.67 10.66 13.21
N LYS A 126 -3.44 10.69 12.69
CA LYS A 126 -2.66 11.92 12.53
C LYS A 126 -2.49 12.36 11.09
N SER A 127 -2.60 11.46 10.12
CA SER A 127 -2.30 11.76 8.72
C SER A 127 -3.20 11.03 7.73
N VAL A 128 -3.55 11.71 6.64
CA VAL A 128 -4.29 11.15 5.50
C VAL A 128 -3.59 11.47 4.20
N ILE A 129 -3.74 10.60 3.21
CA ILE A 129 -3.34 10.86 1.83
C ILE A 129 -4.55 10.83 0.90
N LEU A 130 -4.75 11.90 0.14
CA LEU A 130 -5.93 12.12 -0.68
C LEU A 130 -5.68 11.68 -2.13
N PHE A 131 -6.62 10.91 -2.67
CA PHE A 131 -6.70 10.53 -4.08
C PHE A 131 -8.02 11.06 -4.65
N GLY A 132 -7.95 11.91 -5.67
CA GLY A 132 -9.14 12.37 -6.38
C GLY A 132 -9.65 11.33 -7.36
N VAL A 133 -10.96 11.13 -7.38
CA VAL A 133 -11.63 10.18 -8.27
C VAL A 133 -12.80 10.90 -8.94
N PRO A 134 -12.51 11.78 -9.93
CA PRO A 134 -13.58 12.44 -10.66
C PRO A 134 -14.32 11.43 -11.54
N LEU A 135 -15.65 11.43 -11.43
CA LEU A 135 -16.54 10.50 -12.14
C LEU A 135 -17.34 11.19 -13.25
N ALA A 136 -17.40 12.53 -13.25
CA ALA A 136 -18.06 13.28 -14.29
C ALA A 136 -17.44 12.96 -15.67
N PRO A 137 -18.26 12.71 -16.71
CA PRO A 137 -17.77 12.28 -18.03
C PRO A 137 -16.74 13.24 -18.67
N SER A 138 -16.85 14.54 -18.38
CA SER A 138 -15.97 15.58 -18.91
C SER A 138 -14.72 15.85 -18.07
N ALA A 139 -14.54 15.15 -16.95
CA ALA A 139 -13.46 15.43 -16.02
C ALA A 139 -12.10 14.86 -16.47
N LYS A 140 -12.07 14.05 -17.54
CA LYS A 140 -10.84 13.45 -18.05
C LYS A 140 -10.52 13.92 -19.46
N ASP A 141 -9.31 14.41 -19.65
CA ASP A 141 -8.78 14.85 -20.95
C ASP A 141 -7.32 14.39 -21.12
N PRO A 142 -6.67 14.59 -22.28
CA PRO A 142 -5.28 14.16 -22.46
C PRO A 142 -4.23 14.86 -21.57
N LEU A 143 -4.58 16.00 -20.96
CA LEU A 143 -3.63 16.83 -20.19
C LEU A 143 -3.82 16.69 -18.68
N GLY A 144 -4.86 15.99 -18.24
CA GLY A 144 -5.25 15.92 -16.84
C GLY A 144 -5.66 17.29 -16.29
N THR A 145 -6.40 18.09 -17.06
CA THR A 145 -6.77 19.47 -16.67
C THR A 145 -7.48 19.53 -15.32
N ALA A 146 -8.32 18.54 -14.99
CA ALA A 146 -9.05 18.51 -13.72
C ALA A 146 -8.18 18.17 -12.49
N ALA A 147 -6.89 17.83 -12.66
CA ALA A 147 -6.01 17.43 -11.56
C ALA A 147 -5.85 18.53 -10.50
N ASP A 148 -5.86 19.79 -10.90
CA ASP A 148 -5.73 20.95 -10.03
C ASP A 148 -6.92 21.91 -10.13
N ASP A 149 -8.08 21.40 -10.57
CA ASP A 149 -9.32 22.17 -10.55
C ASP A 149 -9.58 22.67 -9.11
N PRO A 150 -9.68 23.99 -8.89
CA PRO A 150 -9.99 24.56 -7.58
C PRO A 150 -11.31 24.07 -6.97
N GLN A 151 -12.22 23.53 -7.79
CA GLN A 151 -13.48 22.89 -7.39
C GLN A 151 -13.40 21.36 -7.40
N GLY A 152 -12.28 20.80 -7.83
CA GLY A 152 -12.03 19.37 -7.90
C GLY A 152 -11.98 18.72 -6.51
N PRO A 153 -12.14 17.37 -6.46
CA PRO A 153 -12.32 16.63 -5.21
C PRO A 153 -11.16 16.79 -4.24
N VAL A 154 -9.91 16.82 -4.73
CA VAL A 154 -8.73 16.92 -3.87
C VAL A 154 -8.64 18.30 -3.21
N ILE A 155 -8.72 19.38 -3.97
CA ILE A 155 -8.62 20.75 -3.42
C ILE A 155 -9.80 21.06 -2.49
N ALA A 156 -11.01 20.65 -2.86
CA ALA A 156 -12.18 20.76 -1.98
C ALA A 156 -11.97 19.96 -0.67
N GLY A 157 -11.44 18.74 -0.77
CA GLY A 157 -11.08 17.88 0.36
C GLY A 157 -10.03 18.51 1.27
N ILE A 158 -8.93 19.04 0.72
CA ILE A 158 -7.88 19.74 1.47
C ILE A 158 -8.50 20.89 2.27
N ARG A 159 -9.21 21.80 1.61
CA ARG A 159 -9.80 22.99 2.26
C ARG A 159 -10.80 22.60 3.36
N LEU A 160 -11.62 21.58 3.11
CA LEU A 160 -12.57 21.07 4.10
C LEU A 160 -11.84 20.52 5.34
N LEU A 161 -10.85 19.64 5.14
CA LEU A 161 -10.13 18.97 6.22
C LEU A 161 -9.25 19.94 7.01
N ARG A 162 -8.66 20.95 6.35
CA ARG A 162 -7.92 22.03 7.04
C ARG A 162 -8.81 22.80 8.02
N ARG A 163 -10.08 23.06 7.66
CA ARG A 163 -11.05 23.74 8.54
C ARG A 163 -11.56 22.83 9.65
N ALA A 164 -11.94 21.60 9.31
CA ALA A 164 -12.56 20.67 10.26
C ALA A 164 -11.57 20.08 11.26
N PHE A 165 -10.32 19.82 10.82
CA PHE A 165 -9.30 19.14 11.61
C PHE A 165 -7.93 19.85 11.50
N PRO A 166 -7.73 20.98 12.21
CA PRO A 166 -6.53 21.80 12.06
C PRO A 166 -5.20 21.08 12.32
N ASN A 167 -5.23 20.02 13.15
CA ASN A 167 -4.07 19.20 13.53
C ASN A 167 -3.87 17.95 12.65
N LEU A 168 -4.77 17.69 11.69
CA LEU A 168 -4.60 16.56 10.77
C LEU A 168 -3.53 16.92 9.73
N PHE A 169 -2.53 16.07 9.58
CA PHE A 169 -1.55 16.18 8.51
C PHE A 169 -2.17 15.70 7.20
N ILE A 170 -2.07 16.51 6.14
CA ILE A 170 -2.80 16.28 4.89
C ILE A 170 -1.79 16.16 3.78
N ILE A 171 -1.78 15.00 3.15
CA ILE A 171 -0.94 14.66 2.01
C ILE A 171 -1.84 14.60 0.78
N ALA A 172 -1.42 15.19 -0.33
CA ALA A 172 -2.09 15.03 -1.62
C ALA A 172 -1.20 14.21 -2.56
N ASP A 173 -1.75 13.14 -3.15
CA ASP A 173 -1.07 12.43 -4.24
C ASP A 173 -1.01 13.33 -5.47
N VAL A 174 0.18 13.46 -6.07
CA VAL A 174 0.38 14.24 -7.29
C VAL A 174 0.65 13.27 -8.45
N CYS A 175 -0.33 13.14 -9.33
CA CYS A 175 -0.29 12.30 -10.51
C CYS A 175 -1.38 12.74 -11.50
N LEU A 176 -1.28 12.35 -12.78
CA LEU A 176 -2.31 12.63 -13.79
C LEU A 176 -3.18 11.42 -14.12
N CYS A 177 -2.94 10.24 -13.55
CA CYS A 177 -3.59 9.02 -14.05
C CYS A 177 -5.08 8.90 -13.73
N GLU A 178 -5.54 9.59 -12.70
CA GLU A 178 -6.96 9.71 -12.33
C GLU A 178 -7.69 10.72 -13.23
N TYR A 179 -6.96 11.64 -13.85
CA TYR A 179 -7.48 12.79 -14.58
C TYR A 179 -7.26 12.71 -16.09
N THR A 180 -6.44 11.77 -16.57
CA THR A 180 -6.19 11.62 -17.99
C THR A 180 -7.18 10.67 -18.66
N SER A 181 -7.60 10.98 -19.88
CA SER A 181 -8.51 10.12 -20.67
C SER A 181 -7.88 8.77 -21.03
N HIS A 182 -6.56 8.69 -21.08
CA HIS A 182 -5.80 7.47 -21.36
C HIS A 182 -5.30 6.74 -20.08
N GLY A 183 -5.44 7.33 -18.89
CA GLY A 183 -5.07 6.68 -17.62
C GLY A 183 -3.57 6.47 -17.38
N HIS A 184 -2.70 7.20 -18.12
CA HIS A 184 -1.25 7.22 -17.90
C HIS A 184 -0.87 8.31 -16.88
N CYS A 185 0.31 8.19 -16.28
CA CYS A 185 0.73 9.10 -15.20
C CYS A 185 1.27 10.46 -15.68
N GLY A 186 1.29 10.70 -16.99
CA GLY A 186 1.81 11.92 -17.60
C GLY A 186 1.19 12.17 -18.98
N ILE A 187 1.60 13.27 -19.60
CA ILE A 187 1.22 13.68 -20.95
C ILE A 187 1.98 12.81 -21.96
N LEU A 188 1.31 12.42 -23.05
CA LEU A 188 1.88 11.55 -24.08
C LEU A 188 2.23 12.34 -25.35
N HIS A 189 3.22 11.84 -26.09
CA HIS A 189 3.47 12.21 -27.48
C HIS A 189 2.42 11.55 -28.40
N ASP A 190 2.38 11.98 -29.67
CA ASP A 190 1.47 11.43 -30.68
C ASP A 190 1.67 9.92 -30.92
N ASP A 191 2.88 9.41 -30.68
CA ASP A 191 3.22 7.98 -30.76
C ASP A 191 2.81 7.17 -29.52
N GLY A 192 2.20 7.82 -28.52
CA GLY A 192 1.77 7.22 -27.26
C GLY A 192 2.87 7.05 -26.22
N SER A 193 4.10 7.47 -26.51
CA SER A 193 5.20 7.49 -25.53
C SER A 193 5.04 8.64 -24.54
N LEU A 194 5.66 8.53 -23.36
CA LEU A 194 5.57 9.55 -22.31
C LEU A 194 6.38 10.80 -22.70
N ASN A 195 5.73 11.95 -22.75
CA ASN A 195 6.40 13.24 -22.88
C ASN A 195 6.85 13.72 -21.49
N ASN A 196 8.08 13.39 -21.11
CA ASN A 196 8.59 13.67 -19.78
C ASN A 196 8.60 15.17 -19.44
N SER A 197 9.00 16.04 -20.39
CA SER A 197 9.10 17.49 -20.12
C SER A 197 7.73 18.09 -19.81
N LEU A 198 6.75 17.89 -20.69
CA LEU A 198 5.40 18.40 -20.47
C LEU A 198 4.76 17.78 -19.23
N SER A 199 5.02 16.50 -18.97
CA SER A 199 4.52 15.81 -17.78
C SER A 199 5.08 16.43 -16.50
N VAL A 200 6.39 16.70 -16.43
CA VAL A 200 7.03 17.31 -15.26
C VAL A 200 6.49 18.72 -15.01
N ASP A 201 6.34 19.53 -16.06
CA ASP A 201 5.77 20.86 -15.94
C ASP A 201 4.35 20.80 -15.36
N ARG A 202 3.49 19.96 -15.94
CA ARG A 202 2.11 19.77 -15.50
C ARG A 202 2.01 19.22 -14.08
N ILE A 203 2.79 18.19 -13.74
CA ILE A 203 2.84 17.59 -12.39
C ILE A 203 3.25 18.64 -11.36
N SER A 204 4.21 19.51 -11.70
CA SER A 204 4.64 20.56 -10.79
C SER A 204 3.59 21.66 -10.60
N ASP A 205 2.76 21.98 -11.62
CA ASP A 205 1.60 22.85 -11.45
C ASP A 205 0.57 22.26 -10.47
N VAL A 206 0.26 20.96 -10.63
CA VAL A 206 -0.67 20.26 -9.74
C VAL A 206 -0.17 20.26 -8.29
N ALA A 207 1.12 19.99 -8.08
CA ALA A 207 1.72 20.05 -6.75
C ALA A 207 1.60 21.45 -6.13
N MET A 208 1.85 22.50 -6.91
CA MET A 208 1.69 23.88 -6.45
C MET A 208 0.25 24.18 -6.05
N ALA A 209 -0.73 23.82 -6.88
CA ALA A 209 -2.14 24.07 -6.59
C ALA A 209 -2.60 23.37 -5.29
N TYR A 210 -2.15 22.14 -5.04
CA TYR A 210 -2.45 21.44 -3.78
C TYR A 210 -1.76 22.10 -2.57
N ALA A 211 -0.52 22.56 -2.72
CA ALA A 211 0.19 23.28 -1.67
C ALA A 211 -0.53 24.61 -1.32
N GLU A 212 -0.93 25.38 -2.33
CA GLU A 212 -1.69 26.63 -2.17
C GLU A 212 -3.08 26.39 -1.57
N ALA A 213 -3.73 25.26 -1.90
CA ALA A 213 -4.98 24.84 -1.28
C ALA A 213 -4.84 24.52 0.22
N GLY A 214 -3.61 24.31 0.70
CA GLY A 214 -3.27 24.09 2.10
C GLY A 214 -2.87 22.65 2.44
N ALA A 215 -2.47 21.83 1.47
CA ALA A 215 -1.85 20.54 1.78
C ALA A 215 -0.55 20.78 2.56
N HIS A 216 -0.29 19.95 3.57
CA HIS A 216 0.96 20.00 4.33
C HIS A 216 2.10 19.28 3.60
N CYS A 217 1.74 18.37 2.72
CA CYS A 217 2.65 17.54 1.97
C CYS A 217 2.09 17.26 0.57
N VAL A 218 2.96 17.28 -0.42
CA VAL A 218 2.66 16.81 -1.77
C VAL A 218 3.47 15.55 -2.06
N ALA A 219 2.82 14.54 -2.62
CA ALA A 219 3.41 13.22 -2.79
C ALA A 219 3.37 12.77 -4.27
N PRO A 220 4.35 13.19 -5.09
CA PRO A 220 4.39 12.87 -6.52
C PRO A 220 4.64 11.38 -6.77
N SER A 221 3.64 10.73 -7.38
CA SER A 221 3.61 9.28 -7.61
C SER A 221 3.78 8.87 -9.08
N ASP A 222 4.04 9.83 -9.95
CA ASP A 222 4.05 9.72 -11.41
C ASP A 222 5.25 8.96 -11.99
N MET A 223 6.40 9.00 -11.31
CA MET A 223 7.69 8.41 -11.74
C MET A 223 8.35 9.08 -12.97
N ASN A 224 7.99 10.31 -13.35
CA ASN A 224 8.74 11.05 -14.37
C ASN A 224 10.14 11.43 -13.87
N ASP A 225 11.09 11.55 -14.79
CA ASP A 225 12.45 11.94 -14.44
C ASP A 225 12.53 13.45 -14.18
N GLY A 226 13.08 13.84 -13.04
CA GLY A 226 13.29 15.26 -12.68
C GLY A 226 12.10 15.97 -12.03
N ARG A 227 10.95 15.28 -11.80
CA ARG A 227 9.76 15.94 -11.23
C ARG A 227 9.97 16.50 -9.83
N ILE A 228 10.83 15.89 -9.01
CA ILE A 228 11.08 16.36 -7.63
C ILE A 228 11.76 17.71 -7.68
N ARG A 229 12.78 17.86 -8.54
CA ARG A 229 13.47 19.13 -8.74
C ARG A 229 12.50 20.22 -9.20
N ALA A 230 11.66 19.91 -10.19
CA ALA A 230 10.69 20.88 -10.71
C ALA A 230 9.70 21.35 -9.62
N ILE A 231 9.12 20.42 -8.85
CA ILE A 231 8.22 20.74 -7.74
C ILE A 231 8.96 21.57 -6.68
N LYS A 232 10.15 21.14 -6.24
CA LYS A 232 10.90 21.85 -5.19
C LYS A 232 11.26 23.26 -5.62
N LEU A 233 11.67 23.46 -6.88
CA LEU A 233 11.97 24.79 -7.43
C LEU A 233 10.75 25.70 -7.44
N LYS A 234 9.58 25.23 -7.90
CA LYS A 234 8.33 26.02 -7.85
C LYS A 234 7.93 26.40 -6.43
N LEU A 235 8.07 25.47 -5.47
CA LEU A 235 7.80 25.75 -4.05
C LEU A 235 8.75 26.82 -3.49
N ILE A 236 10.03 26.82 -3.91
CA ILE A 236 11.03 27.82 -3.51
C ILE A 236 10.68 29.18 -4.12
N GLU A 237 10.39 29.22 -5.41
CA GLU A 237 10.04 30.45 -6.14
C GLU A 237 8.78 31.12 -5.56
N ALA A 238 7.77 30.32 -5.21
CA ALA A 238 6.57 30.81 -4.53
C ALA A 238 6.80 31.19 -3.05
N GLY A 239 7.99 30.95 -2.49
CA GLY A 239 8.33 31.29 -1.11
C GLY A 239 7.70 30.39 -0.04
N ILE A 240 7.13 29.24 -0.42
CA ILE A 240 6.39 28.34 0.49
C ILE A 240 7.10 27.00 0.77
N ALA A 241 8.27 26.75 0.17
CA ALA A 241 9.03 25.51 0.37
C ALA A 241 9.31 25.15 1.84
N HIS A 242 9.44 26.15 2.72
CA HIS A 242 9.66 25.96 4.15
C HIS A 242 8.44 25.40 4.91
N ARG A 243 7.27 25.29 4.27
CA ARG A 243 6.00 24.86 4.86
C ARG A 243 5.46 23.55 4.28
N ILE A 244 6.03 23.09 3.16
CA ILE A 244 5.48 22.00 2.36
C ILE A 244 6.48 20.85 2.35
N VAL A 245 6.07 19.69 2.86
CA VAL A 245 6.85 18.45 2.78
C VAL A 245 6.73 17.86 1.38
N LEU A 246 7.85 17.47 0.78
CA LEU A 246 7.90 16.79 -0.50
C LEU A 246 8.18 15.30 -0.30
N MET A 247 7.13 14.47 -0.38
CA MET A 247 7.21 13.03 -0.16
C MET A 247 7.28 12.29 -1.50
N SER A 248 8.48 11.97 -1.95
CA SER A 248 8.66 11.34 -3.24
C SER A 248 8.33 9.84 -3.21
N TYR A 249 7.53 9.37 -4.16
CA TYR A 249 7.49 7.95 -4.52
C TYR A 249 8.76 7.57 -5.30
N SER A 250 9.92 7.60 -4.62
CA SER A 250 11.23 7.46 -5.27
C SER A 250 11.46 6.10 -5.90
N ALA A 251 10.96 5.03 -5.27
CA ALA A 251 11.05 3.68 -5.77
C ALA A 251 9.65 3.07 -5.90
N LYS A 252 8.95 3.46 -6.97
CA LYS A 252 7.64 2.88 -7.34
C LYS A 252 7.79 1.89 -8.49
N PHE A 253 7.52 0.63 -8.20
CA PHE A 253 7.65 -0.48 -9.14
C PHE A 253 6.38 -0.71 -9.95
N SER A 254 6.54 -1.18 -11.18
CA SER A 254 5.47 -1.79 -11.97
C SER A 254 5.16 -3.18 -11.43
N GLY A 255 3.90 -3.61 -11.52
CA GLY A 255 3.51 -4.92 -11.01
C GLY A 255 2.00 -5.13 -10.93
N CYS A 256 1.59 -6.29 -10.43
CA CYS A 256 0.20 -6.73 -10.35
C CYS A 256 -0.53 -6.32 -9.06
N LEU A 257 0.18 -5.76 -8.08
CA LEU A 257 -0.38 -5.44 -6.75
C LEU A 257 -1.23 -4.16 -6.69
N TYR A 258 -1.53 -3.54 -7.84
CA TYR A 258 -2.32 -2.30 -7.94
C TYR A 258 -3.77 -2.49 -8.39
N GLY A 259 -4.20 -3.73 -8.67
CA GLY A 259 -5.54 -4.01 -9.20
C GLY A 259 -6.66 -3.30 -8.43
N PRO A 260 -6.81 -3.55 -7.11
CA PRO A 260 -7.89 -2.93 -6.34
C PRO A 260 -7.82 -1.39 -6.26
N PHE A 261 -6.62 -0.80 -6.27
CA PHE A 261 -6.46 0.66 -6.34
C PHE A 261 -6.98 1.21 -7.68
N ARG A 262 -6.74 0.52 -8.80
CA ARG A 262 -7.23 0.97 -10.10
C ARG A 262 -8.75 0.97 -10.18
N ASP A 263 -9.40 0.01 -9.52
CA ASP A 263 -10.87 -0.01 -9.38
C ASP A 263 -11.35 1.16 -8.50
N ALA A 264 -10.65 1.40 -7.39
CA ALA A 264 -10.95 2.50 -6.46
C ALA A 264 -10.87 3.87 -7.14
N ALA A 265 -9.76 4.12 -7.84
CA ALA A 265 -9.41 5.41 -8.45
C ALA A 265 -9.91 5.59 -9.89
N GLY A 266 -10.49 4.54 -10.51
CA GLY A 266 -10.93 4.60 -11.91
C GLY A 266 -9.78 4.90 -12.88
N SER A 267 -8.57 4.42 -12.58
CA SER A 267 -7.31 4.84 -13.22
C SER A 267 -6.67 3.73 -14.07
N CYS A 268 -7.44 2.78 -14.58
CA CYS A 268 -6.88 1.72 -15.43
C CYS A 268 -6.39 2.34 -16.76
N PRO A 269 -5.14 2.06 -17.21
CA PRO A 269 -4.67 2.56 -18.51
C PRO A 269 -5.56 2.07 -19.65
N SER A 270 -5.87 2.96 -20.59
CA SER A 270 -6.73 2.66 -21.75
C SER A 270 -6.00 1.81 -22.80
N PHE A 271 -4.66 1.87 -22.83
CA PHE A 271 -3.80 1.06 -23.67
C PHE A 271 -2.43 0.86 -23.02
N GLY A 272 -1.65 -0.10 -23.55
CA GLY A 272 -0.29 -0.38 -23.09
C GLY A 272 -0.18 -0.70 -21.58
N ASP A 273 0.95 -0.35 -21.00
CA ASP A 273 1.19 -0.45 -19.56
C ASP A 273 2.06 0.70 -19.04
N ARG A 274 2.44 0.64 -17.75
CA ARG A 274 3.22 1.68 -17.07
C ARG A 274 4.71 1.34 -16.94
N ARG A 275 5.20 0.30 -17.64
CA ARG A 275 6.57 -0.24 -17.47
C ARG A 275 7.66 0.65 -18.05
N CYS A 276 7.32 1.66 -18.85
CA CYS A 276 8.27 2.62 -19.39
C CYS A 276 8.68 3.72 -18.40
N TYR A 277 8.07 3.79 -17.21
CA TYR A 277 8.39 4.79 -16.18
C TYR A 277 8.32 4.24 -14.75
N GLN A 278 7.38 3.31 -14.46
CA GLN A 278 7.46 2.56 -13.21
C GLN A 278 8.58 1.54 -13.27
N LEU A 279 9.34 1.39 -12.17
CA LEU A 279 10.52 0.53 -12.16
C LEU A 279 10.17 -0.94 -12.46
N PRO A 280 11.00 -1.67 -13.23
CA PRO A 280 10.79 -3.11 -13.39
C PRO A 280 11.05 -3.85 -12.06
N PRO A 281 10.33 -4.93 -11.72
CA PRO A 281 10.50 -5.65 -10.44
C PRO A 281 11.93 -6.08 -10.12
N GLY A 282 12.70 -6.54 -11.12
CA GLY A 282 14.12 -6.89 -10.94
C GLY A 282 15.08 -5.70 -10.89
N GLY A 283 14.57 -4.46 -10.95
CA GLY A 283 15.33 -3.23 -11.17
C GLY A 283 15.96 -2.61 -9.92
N ARG A 284 16.58 -3.39 -9.02
CA ARG A 284 17.18 -2.88 -7.78
C ARG A 284 18.16 -1.72 -8.00
N GLY A 285 19.03 -1.82 -9.00
CA GLY A 285 19.99 -0.76 -9.34
C GLY A 285 19.32 0.55 -9.79
N LEU A 286 18.19 0.47 -10.50
CA LEU A 286 17.40 1.65 -10.88
C LEU A 286 16.73 2.27 -9.66
N ALA A 287 16.19 1.47 -8.74
CA ALA A 287 15.60 1.96 -7.49
C ALA A 287 16.62 2.74 -6.65
N ARG A 288 17.83 2.20 -6.45
CA ARG A 288 18.91 2.90 -5.73
C ARG A 288 19.27 4.24 -6.38
N ARG A 289 19.38 4.29 -7.72
CA ARG A 289 19.64 5.53 -8.47
C ARG A 289 18.49 6.54 -8.37
N ALA A 290 17.25 6.08 -8.44
CA ALA A 290 16.06 6.94 -8.34
C ALA A 290 15.92 7.54 -6.93
N ILE A 291 16.21 6.75 -5.89
CA ILE A 291 16.27 7.24 -4.50
C ILE A 291 17.34 8.33 -4.36
N GLN A 292 18.58 8.05 -4.80
CA GLN A 292 19.66 9.04 -4.73
C GLN A 292 19.34 10.32 -5.49
N ARG A 293 18.75 10.19 -6.69
CA ARG A 293 18.28 11.32 -7.49
C ARG A 293 17.30 12.17 -6.69
N ASP A 294 16.22 11.57 -6.20
CA ASP A 294 15.12 12.30 -5.57
C ASP A 294 15.56 12.98 -4.26
N ILE A 295 16.51 12.36 -3.52
CA ILE A 295 17.19 13.00 -2.39
C ILE A 295 17.94 14.26 -2.87
N GLY A 296 18.77 14.13 -3.90
CA GLY A 296 19.53 15.24 -4.47
C GLY A 296 18.65 16.34 -5.09
N GLU A 297 17.43 16.01 -5.48
CA GLU A 297 16.44 16.94 -6.03
C GLU A 297 15.58 17.63 -4.95
N GLY A 298 15.75 17.27 -3.67
CA GLY A 298 15.13 17.97 -2.54
C GLY A 298 13.88 17.31 -1.95
N ALA A 299 13.71 15.99 -2.12
CA ALA A 299 12.69 15.23 -1.40
C ALA A 299 12.99 15.25 0.11
N ASP A 300 11.97 15.55 0.92
CA ASP A 300 12.06 15.54 2.38
C ASP A 300 11.74 14.15 2.96
N ILE A 301 11.01 13.32 2.19
CA ILE A 301 10.69 11.93 2.50
C ILE A 301 10.83 11.11 1.21
N ILE A 302 11.45 9.94 1.30
CA ILE A 302 11.53 8.97 0.21
C ILE A 302 10.58 7.79 0.49
N MET A 303 9.88 7.31 -0.54
CA MET A 303 8.90 6.23 -0.41
C MET A 303 9.18 5.06 -1.36
N VAL A 304 9.02 3.85 -0.83
CA VAL A 304 9.00 2.59 -1.60
C VAL A 304 7.56 2.09 -1.78
N LYS A 305 7.21 1.66 -2.99
CA LYS A 305 5.89 1.14 -3.34
C LYS A 305 5.99 0.06 -4.43
N PRO A 306 5.42 -1.15 -4.26
CA PRO A 306 4.77 -1.72 -3.07
C PRO A 306 5.69 -1.91 -1.87
N ALA A 307 5.19 -2.42 -0.74
CA ALA A 307 5.97 -2.56 0.49
C ALA A 307 6.49 -3.98 0.73
N THR A 308 5.60 -4.94 1.02
CA THR A 308 5.97 -6.29 1.48
C THR A 308 6.81 -7.06 0.47
N GLN A 309 6.55 -6.88 -0.83
CA GLN A 309 7.35 -7.52 -1.89
C GLN A 309 8.69 -6.82 -2.18
N TYR A 310 8.98 -5.70 -1.53
CA TYR A 310 10.15 -4.85 -1.78
C TYR A 310 10.81 -4.39 -0.47
N LEU A 311 10.77 -5.22 0.58
CA LEU A 311 11.42 -4.95 1.87
C LEU A 311 12.94 -4.77 1.72
N ASP A 312 13.57 -5.46 0.76
CA ASP A 312 14.97 -5.25 0.39
C ASP A 312 15.24 -3.84 -0.14
N ILE A 313 14.30 -3.27 -0.91
CA ILE A 313 14.39 -1.90 -1.41
C ILE A 313 14.12 -0.87 -0.31
N ILE A 314 13.25 -1.17 0.67
CA ILE A 314 13.07 -0.32 1.86
C ILE A 314 14.37 -0.28 2.68
N SER A 315 15.07 -1.41 2.79
CA SER A 315 16.39 -1.48 3.43
C SER A 315 17.44 -0.66 2.66
N ASP A 316 17.50 -0.79 1.33
CA ASP A 316 18.35 0.07 0.48
C ASP A 316 18.02 1.56 0.64
N ALA A 317 16.72 1.91 0.70
CA ALA A 317 16.27 3.28 0.89
C ALA A 317 16.72 3.83 2.24
N LYS A 318 16.66 3.02 3.31
CA LYS A 318 17.13 3.43 4.64
C LYS A 318 18.65 3.57 4.70
N GLU A 319 19.41 2.73 3.98
CA GLU A 319 20.86 2.87 3.87
C GLU A 319 21.24 4.17 3.14
N ILE A 320 20.65 4.41 1.97
CA ILE A 320 20.95 5.56 1.11
C ILE A 320 20.46 6.87 1.75
N GLY A 321 19.24 6.87 2.28
CA GLY A 321 18.58 8.01 2.92
C GLY A 321 18.60 7.91 4.44
N LYS A 322 19.73 7.52 5.05
CA LYS A 322 19.83 7.27 6.50
C LYS A 322 19.33 8.42 7.39
N ASP A 323 19.50 9.65 6.91
CA ASP A 323 19.13 10.90 7.59
C ASP A 323 17.72 11.38 7.22
N LEU A 324 17.02 10.66 6.34
CA LEU A 324 15.65 10.97 5.91
C LEU A 324 14.64 9.97 6.48
N PRO A 325 13.38 10.40 6.68
CA PRO A 325 12.28 9.47 6.87
C PRO A 325 12.08 8.63 5.62
N VAL A 326 11.86 7.32 5.83
CA VAL A 326 11.50 6.38 4.76
C VAL A 326 10.04 6.00 4.95
N ALA A 327 9.23 6.25 3.92
CA ALA A 327 7.86 5.79 3.86
C ALA A 327 7.76 4.48 3.06
N ALA A 328 6.78 3.66 3.41
CA ALA A 328 6.43 2.47 2.64
C ALA A 328 4.92 2.43 2.44
N TYR A 329 4.49 2.08 1.23
CA TYR A 329 3.07 1.95 0.92
C TYR A 329 2.68 0.47 0.88
N HIS A 330 1.92 0.04 1.88
CA HIS A 330 1.25 -1.26 1.89
C HIS A 330 0.04 -1.21 0.95
N VAL A 331 0.24 -1.62 -0.30
CA VAL A 331 -0.66 -1.27 -1.40
C VAL A 331 -1.94 -2.10 -1.38
N SER A 332 -2.87 -1.69 -2.23
CA SER A 332 -4.22 -2.23 -2.32
C SER A 332 -4.26 -3.74 -2.55
N GLY A 333 -3.37 -4.28 -3.38
CA GLY A 333 -3.27 -5.72 -3.64
C GLY A 333 -2.66 -6.50 -2.48
N GLU A 334 -1.71 -5.93 -1.75
CA GLU A 334 -1.11 -6.56 -0.56
C GLU A 334 -2.15 -6.65 0.56
N TYR A 335 -2.88 -5.55 0.80
CA TYR A 335 -4.01 -5.51 1.72
C TYR A 335 -5.11 -6.53 1.35
N ALA A 336 -5.58 -6.51 0.11
CA ALA A 336 -6.63 -7.43 -0.34
C ALA A 336 -6.18 -8.91 -0.29
N MET A 337 -4.90 -9.18 -0.56
CA MET A 337 -4.32 -10.52 -0.45
C MET A 337 -4.36 -11.04 1.00
N ILE A 338 -3.98 -10.20 1.97
CA ILE A 338 -4.05 -10.56 3.40
C ILE A 338 -5.50 -10.83 3.81
N HIS A 339 -6.45 -9.96 3.41
CA HIS A 339 -7.87 -10.20 3.68
C HIS A 339 -8.39 -11.51 3.07
N ALA A 340 -8.02 -11.81 1.83
CA ALA A 340 -8.44 -13.02 1.15
C ALA A 340 -7.89 -14.29 1.83
N ALA A 341 -6.61 -14.29 2.17
CA ALA A 341 -5.96 -15.42 2.83
C ALA A 341 -6.49 -15.63 4.27
N ALA A 342 -6.72 -14.56 5.02
CA ALA A 342 -7.34 -14.64 6.35
C ALA A 342 -8.77 -15.20 6.27
N LYS A 343 -9.57 -14.74 5.29
CA LYS A 343 -10.93 -15.27 5.05
C LYS A 343 -10.91 -16.75 4.66
N ALA A 344 -9.87 -17.21 3.97
CA ALA A 344 -9.67 -18.61 3.63
C ALA A 344 -9.13 -19.46 4.79
N GLY A 345 -8.88 -18.87 5.97
CA GLY A 345 -8.39 -19.57 7.15
C GLY A 345 -6.90 -19.89 7.13
N VAL A 346 -6.10 -19.24 6.27
CA VAL A 346 -4.64 -19.45 6.20
C VAL A 346 -3.95 -18.91 7.46
N PHE A 347 -4.42 -17.78 7.97
CA PHE A 347 -3.92 -17.12 9.18
C PHE A 347 -4.96 -16.19 9.80
N ASP A 348 -4.71 -15.74 11.03
CA ASP A 348 -5.46 -14.65 11.65
C ASP A 348 -5.15 -13.30 10.99
N LEU A 349 -6.19 -12.49 10.75
CA LEU A 349 -6.07 -11.19 10.06
C LEU A 349 -5.22 -10.20 10.87
N LYS A 350 -5.48 -10.10 12.17
CA LYS A 350 -4.77 -9.15 13.04
C LYS A 350 -3.30 -9.52 13.13
N ALA A 351 -3.00 -10.79 13.40
CA ALA A 351 -1.63 -11.29 13.47
C ALA A 351 -0.83 -11.00 12.18
N MET A 352 -1.39 -11.33 11.01
CA MET A 352 -0.70 -11.08 9.73
C MET A 352 -0.56 -9.58 9.41
N ALA A 353 -1.55 -8.74 9.77
CA ALA A 353 -1.45 -7.30 9.58
C ALA A 353 -0.29 -6.71 10.40
N PHE A 354 -0.14 -7.11 11.67
CA PHE A 354 1.01 -6.74 12.50
C PHE A 354 2.32 -7.26 11.91
N GLU A 355 2.41 -8.54 11.57
CA GLU A 355 3.65 -9.13 11.02
C GLU A 355 4.09 -8.46 9.70
N ALA A 356 3.16 -8.15 8.79
CA ALA A 356 3.46 -7.43 7.56
C ALA A 356 3.98 -6.01 7.86
N THR A 357 3.35 -5.30 8.79
CA THR A 357 3.70 -3.92 9.13
C THR A 357 5.01 -3.85 9.94
N GLU A 358 5.23 -4.76 10.87
CA GLU A 358 6.51 -4.91 11.57
C GLU A 358 7.64 -5.30 10.62
N GLY A 359 7.35 -6.10 9.59
CA GLY A 359 8.30 -6.38 8.50
C GLY A 359 8.73 -5.11 7.76
N ILE A 360 7.79 -4.20 7.47
CA ILE A 360 8.05 -2.89 6.86
C ILE A 360 8.92 -2.01 7.78
N LEU A 361 8.64 -1.98 9.08
CA LEU A 361 9.41 -1.22 10.07
C LEU A 361 10.83 -1.78 10.23
N ARG A 362 10.95 -3.11 10.33
CA ARG A 362 12.23 -3.83 10.39
C ARG A 362 13.10 -3.56 9.17
N ALA A 363 12.49 -3.40 7.99
CA ALA A 363 13.21 -3.03 6.78
C ALA A 363 13.72 -1.58 6.78
N GLY A 364 13.31 -0.75 7.74
CA GLY A 364 13.84 0.60 7.93
C GLY A 364 12.82 1.73 7.78
N ALA A 365 11.59 1.44 7.35
CA ALA A 365 10.55 2.44 7.22
C ALA A 365 10.15 3.04 8.58
N SER A 366 9.89 4.34 8.59
CA SER A 366 9.39 5.09 9.75
C SER A 366 7.97 5.62 9.55
N ILE A 367 7.43 5.46 8.34
CA ILE A 367 6.10 5.93 7.93
C ILE A 367 5.44 4.82 7.11
N VAL A 368 4.18 4.50 7.38
CA VAL A 368 3.44 3.45 6.67
C VAL A 368 2.13 4.02 6.13
N VAL A 369 1.99 4.01 4.80
CA VAL A 369 0.71 4.26 4.14
C VAL A 369 -0.03 2.93 4.08
N SER A 370 -1.18 2.81 4.76
CA SER A 370 -1.90 1.54 4.85
C SER A 370 -3.41 1.68 4.95
N TYR A 371 -4.12 0.76 4.30
CA TYR A 371 -5.56 0.58 4.42
C TYR A 371 -5.99 -0.06 5.74
N PHE A 372 -5.06 -0.73 6.45
CA PHE A 372 -5.27 -1.24 7.83
C PHE A 372 -5.24 -0.15 8.91
N THR A 373 -5.11 1.13 8.52
CA THR A 373 -4.99 2.22 9.50
C THR A 373 -6.17 2.24 10.49
N PRO A 374 -7.45 2.13 10.08
CA PRO A 374 -8.56 2.06 11.02
C PRO A 374 -8.42 0.95 12.06
N GLU A 375 -8.01 -0.24 11.63
CA GLU A 375 -7.78 -1.40 12.50
C GLU A 375 -6.61 -1.18 13.46
N PHE A 376 -5.49 -0.64 12.98
CA PHE A 376 -4.35 -0.34 13.86
C PHE A 376 -4.65 0.74 14.89
N LEU A 377 -5.52 1.71 14.57
CA LEU A 377 -5.94 2.71 15.56
C LEU A 377 -6.72 2.08 16.73
N ASP A 378 -7.40 0.95 16.48
CA ASP A 378 -8.08 0.15 17.51
C ASP A 378 -7.15 -0.85 18.20
N TRP A 379 -6.25 -1.48 17.44
CA TRP A 379 -5.39 -2.54 17.96
C TRP A 379 -4.17 -2.03 18.73
N LEU A 380 -3.66 -0.86 18.38
CA LEU A 380 -2.58 -0.23 19.12
C LEU A 380 -3.17 0.42 20.37
N GLU A 381 -2.67 -0.02 21.51
CA GLU A 381 -2.94 0.63 22.79
C GLU A 381 -2.41 2.08 22.76
N THR A 382 -2.96 2.90 23.64
CA THR A 382 -2.70 4.36 23.66
C THR A 382 -1.37 4.69 24.30
#